data_AF-A0A919GJT9-F1
#
_entry.id   AF-A0A919GJT9-F1
#
_cell.length_a   1.000
_cell.length_b   1.000
_cell.length_c   1.000
_cell.angle_alpha   90.00
_cell.angle_beta   90.00
_cell.angle_gamma   90.00
#
_symmetry.space_group_name_H-M   'P 1'
#
loop_
_entity.id
_entity.type
_entity.pdbx_description
1 polymer ?
#
loop_
_entity_poly.entity_id
_entity_poly.type
_entity_poly.pdbx_seq_one_letter_code
_entity_poly.pdbx_strand_id
1 'polypeptide(L)'
;MRSMRAVLARPTVALLAGAGLVLAGPGAARASDTVEIPASTEGGISATVEFRRAVVPQPYNPDPNASSGDRQCQLRYHQYWATPGCGGFELGVRLHNVRSQPGYLAGLSSAGGYFTAYADTARTFGCLRPDGSFDHNTSFVVRTEQQPLSPVYYEPDSNWLLGQFRTYPDRDFGPPFFVNFPAVEVSCPEGTTATQYGLKVTNVKVAINDPNVFGSTTWSTPGPFYA
;
A
#
# COMPACT_ATOMS: atom_id res chain seq x y z
N MET A 1 31.46 2.31 -67.33
CA MET A 1 32.43 1.75 -66.37
C MET A 1 31.90 2.01 -64.97
N ARG A 2 31.29 1.00 -64.34
CA ARG A 2 31.78 0.29 -63.13
C ARG A 2 32.11 1.20 -61.94
N SER A 3 31.24 1.22 -60.92
CA SER A 3 31.46 0.59 -59.59
C SER A 3 30.32 1.00 -58.66
N MET A 4 29.49 0.05 -58.20
CA MET A 4 29.60 -0.70 -56.93
C MET A 4 28.55 -0.25 -55.91
N ARG A 5 27.58 -1.15 -55.75
CA ARG A 5 26.66 -1.32 -54.61
C ARG A 5 27.38 -1.20 -53.27
N ALA A 6 26.73 -0.56 -52.30
CA ALA A 6 26.78 -0.99 -50.92
C ALA A 6 25.41 -0.77 -50.27
N VAL A 7 24.72 -1.89 -50.07
CA VAL A 7 23.49 -2.03 -49.29
C VAL A 7 23.89 -2.05 -47.82
N LEU A 8 23.30 -1.18 -47.00
CA LEU A 8 23.32 -1.30 -45.55
C LEU A 8 21.89 -1.26 -45.05
N ALA A 9 21.28 -2.45 -45.05
CA ALA A 9 20.13 -2.77 -44.25
C ALA A 9 20.55 -2.85 -42.77
N ARG A 10 19.73 -2.36 -41.86
CA ARG A 10 19.60 -2.80 -40.45
C ARG A 10 18.32 -2.21 -39.83
N PRO A 11 17.74 -2.86 -38.81
CA PRO A 11 16.37 -3.33 -38.88
C PRO A 11 15.45 -2.66 -37.86
N THR A 12 14.16 -2.84 -38.12
CA THR A 12 12.99 -2.62 -37.26
C THR A 12 13.13 -3.27 -35.89
N VAL A 13 12.89 -2.51 -34.82
CA VAL A 13 12.46 -3.07 -33.52
C VAL A 13 11.10 -2.46 -33.21
N ALA A 14 10.06 -3.26 -33.44
CA ALA A 14 8.72 -3.00 -32.97
C ALA A 14 8.65 -3.46 -31.50
N LEU A 15 8.47 -2.53 -30.56
CA LEU A 15 8.13 -2.85 -29.18
C LEU A 15 6.63 -3.10 -29.09
N LEU A 16 6.25 -4.38 -29.23
CA LEU A 16 4.96 -4.88 -28.81
C LEU A 16 4.92 -4.87 -27.27
N ALA A 17 4.22 -3.90 -26.68
CA ALA A 17 3.78 -3.97 -25.30
C ALA A 17 2.69 -5.05 -25.20
N GLY A 18 3.09 -6.27 -24.90
CA GLY A 18 2.18 -7.38 -24.63
C GLY A 18 1.41 -7.12 -23.35
N ALA A 19 0.10 -6.88 -23.47
CA ALA A 19 -0.84 -6.97 -22.36
C ALA A 19 -0.97 -8.45 -21.96
N GLY A 20 -0.25 -8.86 -20.92
CA GLY A 20 -0.42 -10.16 -20.29
C GLY A 20 -1.67 -10.14 -19.40
N LEU A 21 -2.78 -10.69 -19.90
CA LEU A 21 -3.88 -11.17 -19.07
C LEU A 21 -3.38 -12.33 -18.23
N VAL A 22 -3.13 -12.10 -16.94
CA VAL A 22 -2.96 -13.17 -15.96
C VAL A 22 -4.34 -13.52 -15.41
N LEU A 23 -4.86 -14.66 -15.85
CA LEU A 23 -5.94 -15.39 -15.19
C LEU A 23 -5.41 -15.85 -13.82
N ALA A 24 -5.67 -15.05 -12.78
CA ALA A 24 -5.42 -15.46 -11.40
C ALA A 24 -6.49 -16.48 -10.98
N GLY A 25 -6.06 -17.70 -10.65
CA GLY A 25 -6.85 -18.60 -9.80
C GLY A 25 -7.05 -17.99 -8.40
N PRO A 26 -7.97 -18.54 -7.59
CA PRO A 26 -8.30 -17.95 -6.30
C PRO A 26 -7.15 -18.18 -5.33
N GLY A 27 -6.42 -17.10 -5.03
CA GLY A 27 -5.34 -17.09 -4.06
C GLY A 27 -4.00 -16.66 -4.66
N ALA A 28 -3.55 -15.49 -4.23
CA ALA A 28 -2.20 -14.92 -4.42
C ALA A 28 -1.87 -14.32 -5.80
N ALA A 29 -2.33 -13.10 -6.02
CA ALA A 29 -1.55 -12.09 -6.74
C ALA A 29 -1.35 -10.89 -5.80
N ARG A 30 -0.21 -10.81 -5.11
CA ARG A 30 0.21 -9.59 -4.41
C ARG A 30 1.40 -9.01 -5.16
N ALA A 31 1.13 -8.12 -6.12
CA ALA A 31 2.15 -7.19 -6.55
C ALA A 31 2.43 -6.28 -5.34
N SER A 32 3.61 -6.40 -4.74
CA SER A 32 4.11 -5.39 -3.82
C SER A 32 4.55 -4.21 -4.67
N ASP A 33 3.69 -3.21 -4.79
CA ASP A 33 4.03 -2.00 -5.52
C ASP A 33 4.87 -1.09 -4.61
N THR A 34 6.08 -0.79 -5.07
CA THR A 34 7.00 0.12 -4.39
C THR A 34 7.08 1.42 -5.18
N VAL A 35 6.99 2.56 -4.49
CA VAL A 35 7.11 3.89 -5.10
C VAL A 35 8.12 4.72 -4.32
N GLU A 36 9.12 5.23 -5.03
CA GLU A 36 10.04 6.24 -4.52
C GLU A 36 9.41 7.62 -4.62
N ILE A 37 9.48 8.38 -3.53
CA ILE A 37 8.98 9.75 -3.39
C ILE A 37 10.20 10.63 -3.13
N PRO A 38 10.63 11.45 -4.09
CA PRO A 38 11.80 12.29 -3.92
C PRO A 38 11.60 13.32 -2.79
N ALA A 39 12.70 13.81 -2.24
CA ALA A 39 12.66 14.92 -1.29
C ALA A 39 12.15 16.20 -1.99
N SER A 40 11.45 17.06 -1.25
CA SER A 40 10.97 18.34 -1.77
C SER A 40 12.09 19.36 -2.01
N THR A 41 13.26 19.13 -1.42
CA THR A 41 14.45 19.98 -1.50
C THR A 41 15.69 19.13 -1.67
N GLU A 42 16.73 19.69 -2.29
CA GLU A 42 18.03 19.05 -2.41
C GLU A 42 18.61 18.72 -1.02
N GLY A 43 19.08 17.48 -0.84
CA GLY A 43 19.58 17.01 0.46
C GLY A 43 18.50 16.79 1.53
N GLY A 44 17.21 16.93 1.20
CA GLY A 44 16.11 16.60 2.10
C GLY A 44 15.90 15.09 2.27
N ILE A 45 14.92 14.73 3.10
CA ILE A 45 14.51 13.33 3.32
C ILE A 45 13.55 12.92 2.19
N SER A 46 13.90 11.88 1.44
CA SER A 46 12.99 11.18 0.52
C SER A 46 12.38 9.96 1.20
N ALA A 47 11.33 9.39 0.62
CA ALA A 47 10.66 8.21 1.16
C ALA A 47 10.40 7.17 0.07
N THR A 48 10.53 5.90 0.43
CA THR A 48 9.99 4.79 -0.36
C THR A 48 8.76 4.26 0.36
N VAL A 49 7.65 4.14 -0.38
CA VAL A 49 6.40 3.57 0.10
C VAL A 49 6.18 2.22 -0.56
N GLU A 50 5.83 1.21 0.23
CA GLU A 50 5.62 -0.16 -0.22
C GLU A 50 4.20 -0.58 0.16
N PHE A 51 3.35 -0.79 -0.84
CA PHE A 51 2.05 -1.42 -0.65
C PHE A 51 2.26 -2.92 -0.53
N ARG A 52 1.84 -3.51 0.59
CA ARG A 52 2.04 -4.93 0.82
C ARG A 52 0.89 -5.55 1.58
N ARG A 53 0.93 -6.87 1.59
CA ARG A 53 0.03 -7.72 2.39
C ARG A 53 -1.47 -7.43 2.24
N ALA A 54 -1.89 -7.01 1.05
CA ALA A 54 -3.30 -6.76 0.75
C ALA A 54 -4.16 -8.03 0.90
N VAL A 55 -5.28 -7.93 1.59
CA VAL A 55 -6.26 -9.01 1.74
C VAL A 55 -7.57 -8.54 1.09
N VAL A 56 -7.99 -9.27 0.07
CA VAL A 56 -9.24 -9.06 -0.66
C VAL A 56 -10.08 -10.33 -0.47
N PRO A 57 -11.11 -10.32 0.39
CA PRO A 57 -11.82 -11.55 0.74
C PRO A 57 -12.67 -12.09 -0.40
N GLN A 58 -12.41 -13.35 -0.76
CA GLN A 58 -13.13 -14.09 -1.80
C GLN A 58 -13.28 -15.55 -1.34
N PRO A 59 -14.46 -15.99 -0.86
CA PRO A 59 -15.71 -15.23 -0.71
C PRO A 59 -15.66 -14.21 0.45
N TYR A 60 -16.57 -13.24 0.42
CA TYR A 60 -16.74 -12.20 1.44
C TYR A 60 -17.88 -12.60 2.40
N ASN A 61 -17.53 -13.07 3.60
CA ASN A 61 -18.49 -13.49 4.62
C ASN A 61 -18.02 -13.07 6.03
N PRO A 62 -17.91 -11.76 6.29
CA PRO A 62 -17.47 -11.26 7.59
C PRO A 62 -18.45 -11.65 8.70
N ASP A 63 -17.90 -11.86 9.89
CA ASP A 63 -18.64 -11.85 11.14
C ASP A 63 -18.09 -10.68 11.98
N PRO A 64 -18.85 -9.57 12.08
CA PRO A 64 -18.42 -8.38 12.82
C PRO A 64 -18.14 -8.63 14.31
N ASN A 65 -18.69 -9.72 14.87
CA ASN A 65 -18.53 -10.11 16.27
C ASN A 65 -17.54 -11.25 16.45
N ALA A 66 -17.09 -11.88 15.36
CA ALA A 66 -16.05 -12.90 15.43
C ALA A 66 -14.78 -12.26 15.94
N SER A 67 -14.24 -12.90 16.96
CA SER A 67 -13.05 -12.43 17.67
C SER A 67 -11.81 -13.22 17.25
N SER A 68 -11.95 -14.25 16.42
CA SER A 68 -10.88 -15.03 15.80
C SER A 68 -11.37 -15.73 14.52
N GLY A 69 -10.43 -16.18 13.67
CA GLY A 69 -10.71 -17.00 12.49
C GLY A 69 -10.95 -16.19 11.21
N ASP A 70 -11.24 -16.88 10.11
CA ASP A 70 -11.25 -16.29 8.76
C ASP A 70 -12.39 -15.31 8.50
N ARG A 71 -13.39 -15.25 9.39
CA ARG A 71 -14.50 -14.30 9.32
C ARG A 71 -14.31 -13.07 10.21
N GLN A 72 -13.27 -13.08 11.05
CA GLN A 72 -12.95 -11.99 11.97
C GLN A 72 -12.77 -10.69 11.21
N CYS A 73 -13.33 -9.61 11.76
CA CYS A 73 -13.08 -8.24 11.31
C CYS A 73 -12.48 -7.37 12.40
N GLN A 74 -12.69 -7.67 13.67
CA GLN A 74 -12.12 -6.90 14.76
C GLN A 74 -10.66 -7.29 14.96
N LEU A 75 -9.76 -6.32 15.13
CA LEU A 75 -8.39 -6.62 15.54
C LEU A 75 -8.31 -6.72 17.07
N ARG A 76 -7.55 -7.69 17.56
CA ARG A 76 -7.20 -7.80 18.98
C ARG A 76 -5.86 -7.15 19.28
N TYR A 77 -5.52 -7.08 20.57
CA TYR A 77 -4.22 -6.59 21.04
C TYR A 77 -3.06 -7.25 20.27
N HIS A 78 -2.17 -6.43 19.72
CA HIS A 78 -1.02 -6.81 18.90
C HIS A 78 -1.33 -7.46 17.53
N GLN A 79 -2.56 -7.34 17.03
CA GLN A 79 -2.87 -7.66 15.64
C GLN A 79 -2.83 -6.37 14.80
N TYR A 80 -1.87 -6.30 13.86
CA TYR A 80 -1.59 -5.11 13.05
C TYR A 80 -1.68 -5.37 11.55
N TRP A 81 -2.46 -6.37 11.15
CA TRP A 81 -2.61 -6.79 9.76
C TRP A 81 -4.07 -7.00 9.40
N ALA A 82 -4.35 -6.88 8.12
CA ALA A 82 -5.66 -7.14 7.57
C ALA A 82 -6.14 -8.56 7.88
N THR A 83 -7.41 -8.68 8.24
CA THR A 83 -8.09 -9.94 8.50
C THR A 83 -8.67 -10.52 7.20
N PRO A 84 -8.79 -11.85 7.08
CA PRO A 84 -9.48 -12.47 5.95
C PRO A 84 -10.98 -12.11 5.88
N GLY A 85 -11.61 -11.73 6.99
CA GLY A 85 -13.05 -11.45 7.01
C GLY A 85 -13.41 -10.13 6.35
N CYS A 86 -12.66 -9.06 6.67
CA CYS A 86 -12.97 -7.72 6.19
C CYS A 86 -11.95 -7.13 5.21
N GLY A 87 -10.80 -7.78 5.05
CA GLY A 87 -9.75 -7.31 4.16
C GLY A 87 -9.04 -6.05 4.66
N GLY A 88 -8.07 -5.61 3.88
CA GLY A 88 -7.17 -4.53 4.29
C GLY A 88 -5.83 -4.59 3.58
N PHE A 89 -4.86 -3.82 4.06
CA PHE A 89 -3.50 -3.83 3.55
C PHE A 89 -2.51 -3.27 4.57
N GLU A 90 -1.22 -3.45 4.30
CA GLU A 90 -0.14 -2.77 5.01
C GLU A 90 0.58 -1.78 4.10
N LEU A 91 1.06 -0.69 4.71
CA LEU A 91 1.90 0.30 4.09
C LEU A 91 3.27 0.28 4.79
N GLY A 92 4.29 -0.19 4.07
CA GLY A 92 5.67 -0.03 4.50
C GLY A 92 6.20 1.34 4.08
N VAL A 93 6.99 1.98 4.94
CA VAL A 93 7.69 3.23 4.63
C VAL A 93 9.17 3.04 4.93
N ARG A 94 10.04 3.56 4.07
CA ARG A 94 11.47 3.73 4.35
C ARG A 94 11.84 5.18 4.08
N LEU A 95 12.47 5.83 5.05
CA LEU A 95 12.94 7.19 4.91
C LEU A 95 14.43 7.17 4.59
N HIS A 96 14.81 7.92 3.57
CA HIS A 96 16.19 7.98 3.10
C HIS A 96 16.82 9.31 3.53
N ASN A 97 18.15 9.32 3.63
CA ASN A 97 18.92 10.53 3.89
C ASN A 97 18.62 11.21 5.26
N VAL A 98 17.96 10.51 6.19
CA VAL A 98 17.69 11.00 7.56
C VAL A 98 18.99 11.31 8.31
N ARG A 99 20.02 10.50 8.10
CA ARG A 99 21.33 10.63 8.77
C ARG A 99 22.09 11.89 8.42
N SER A 100 21.82 12.44 7.23
CA SER A 100 22.46 13.65 6.73
C SER A 100 21.75 14.92 7.20
N GLN A 101 20.61 14.79 7.89
CA GLN A 101 19.86 15.96 8.33
C GLN A 101 20.59 16.66 9.50
N PRO A 102 20.66 18.00 9.51
CA PRO A 102 21.38 18.75 10.54
C PRO A 102 20.97 18.39 11.96
N GLY A 103 19.67 18.19 12.22
CA GLY A 103 19.19 17.79 13.53
C GLY A 103 19.63 16.39 13.95
N TYR A 104 19.70 15.44 13.01
CA TYR A 104 20.22 14.10 13.29
C TYR A 104 21.69 14.16 13.67
N LEU A 105 22.50 14.88 12.88
CA LEU A 105 23.94 15.06 13.11
C LEU A 105 24.25 15.79 14.42
N ALA A 106 23.40 16.74 14.80
CA ALA A 106 23.48 17.43 16.09
C ALA A 106 23.04 16.56 17.28
N GLY A 107 22.61 15.31 17.04
CA GLY A 107 22.19 14.38 18.08
C GLY A 107 20.84 14.74 18.71
N LEU A 108 20.03 15.55 18.03
CA LEU A 108 18.73 15.97 18.57
C LEU A 108 17.75 14.80 18.62
N SER A 109 16.95 14.78 19.68
CA SER A 109 15.73 13.97 19.73
C SER A 109 14.63 14.68 18.95
N SER A 110 13.65 13.92 18.49
CA SER A 110 12.43 14.48 17.91
C SER A 110 11.59 15.16 19.00
N ALA A 111 11.02 16.32 18.66
CA ALA A 111 10.03 17.03 19.46
C ALA A 111 8.60 16.85 18.90
N GLY A 112 8.46 16.24 17.72
CA GLY A 112 7.19 15.87 17.10
C GLY A 112 6.88 14.39 17.22
N GLY A 113 5.86 14.03 18.02
CA GLY A 113 5.72 12.67 18.57
C GLY A 113 5.60 11.50 17.58
N TYR A 114 4.78 11.60 16.53
CA TYR A 114 4.43 10.43 15.69
C TYR A 114 4.26 10.78 14.22
N PHE A 115 4.62 9.83 13.35
CA PHE A 115 4.22 9.83 11.95
C PHE A 115 2.74 9.43 11.83
N THR A 116 2.04 10.02 10.86
CA THR A 116 0.67 9.66 10.49
C THR A 116 0.61 9.28 9.01
N ALA A 117 -0.36 8.45 8.64
CA ALA A 117 -0.56 8.07 7.25
C ALA A 117 -2.04 8.00 6.87
N TYR A 118 -2.30 8.36 5.61
CA TYR A 118 -3.63 8.40 5.02
C TYR A 118 -3.58 7.86 3.60
N ALA A 119 -4.68 7.30 3.11
CA ALA A 119 -4.85 6.95 1.71
C ALA A 119 -6.31 7.08 1.29
N ASP A 120 -6.56 7.33 0.02
CA ASP A 120 -7.89 7.15 -0.55
C ASP A 120 -8.06 5.66 -0.91
N THR A 121 -9.19 5.07 -0.54
CA THR A 121 -9.47 3.65 -0.79
C THR A 121 -10.76 3.50 -1.59
N ALA A 122 -10.78 2.52 -2.50
CA ALA A 122 -11.98 2.09 -3.19
C ALA A 122 -12.03 0.56 -3.20
N ARG A 123 -13.01 -0.01 -2.51
CA ARG A 123 -13.26 -1.45 -2.42
C ARG A 123 -14.44 -1.81 -3.30
N THR A 124 -14.23 -2.73 -4.24
CA THR A 124 -15.28 -3.20 -5.14
C THR A 124 -15.87 -4.49 -4.58
N PHE A 125 -17.18 -4.51 -4.38
CA PHE A 125 -17.94 -5.66 -3.91
C PHE A 125 -18.94 -6.11 -4.97
N GLY A 126 -19.45 -7.32 -4.83
CA GLY A 126 -20.52 -7.87 -5.65
C GLY A 126 -20.71 -9.36 -5.35
N CYS A 127 -21.25 -10.09 -6.31
CA CYS A 127 -21.58 -11.50 -6.16
C CYS A 127 -20.83 -12.37 -7.17
N LEU A 128 -20.41 -13.55 -6.74
CA LEU A 128 -19.93 -14.63 -7.59
C LEU A 128 -21.13 -15.48 -8.02
N ARG A 129 -21.20 -15.79 -9.31
CA ARG A 129 -22.14 -16.78 -9.86
C ARG A 129 -21.76 -18.20 -9.41
N PRO A 130 -22.65 -19.19 -9.58
CA PRO A 130 -22.34 -20.60 -9.27
C PRO A 130 -21.10 -21.15 -9.98
N ASP A 131 -20.76 -20.59 -11.15
CA ASP A 131 -19.56 -20.95 -11.93
C ASP A 131 -18.27 -20.27 -11.42
N GLY A 132 -18.36 -19.48 -10.35
CA GLY A 132 -17.25 -18.73 -9.75
C GLY A 132 -16.93 -17.41 -10.46
N SER A 133 -17.65 -17.04 -11.52
CA SER A 133 -17.44 -15.77 -12.21
C SER A 133 -18.00 -14.59 -11.43
N PHE A 134 -17.32 -13.45 -11.45
CA PHE A 134 -17.84 -12.22 -10.86
C PHE A 134 -18.98 -11.63 -11.69
N ASP A 135 -20.11 -11.37 -11.05
CA ASP A 135 -21.23 -10.68 -11.67
C ASP A 135 -21.10 -9.16 -11.52
N HIS A 136 -20.52 -8.53 -12.54
CA HIS A 136 -20.39 -7.06 -12.60
C HIS A 136 -21.73 -6.31 -12.49
N ASN A 137 -22.87 -6.91 -12.79
CA ASN A 137 -24.18 -6.26 -12.64
C ASN A 137 -24.60 -6.09 -11.18
N THR A 138 -24.02 -6.88 -10.28
CA THR A 138 -24.23 -6.77 -8.82
C THR A 138 -23.20 -5.87 -8.15
N SER A 139 -22.28 -5.29 -8.93
CA SER A 139 -21.12 -4.62 -8.38
C SER A 139 -21.44 -3.24 -7.81
N PHE A 140 -20.80 -2.92 -6.70
CA PHE A 140 -20.79 -1.58 -6.13
C PHE A 140 -19.43 -1.28 -5.51
N VAL A 141 -19.13 0.01 -5.31
CA VAL A 141 -17.83 0.46 -4.81
C VAL A 141 -18.02 1.28 -3.54
N VAL A 142 -17.36 0.87 -2.47
CA VAL A 142 -17.24 1.66 -1.23
C VAL A 142 -15.96 2.49 -1.32
N ARG A 143 -16.10 3.81 -1.30
CA ARG A 143 -15.00 4.77 -1.37
C ARG A 143 -14.82 5.47 -0.02
N THR A 144 -13.58 5.59 0.42
CA THR A 144 -13.21 6.41 1.58
C THR A 144 -12.02 7.28 1.20
N GLU A 145 -12.23 8.59 1.19
CA GLU A 145 -11.16 9.57 1.01
C GLU A 145 -10.44 9.81 2.35
N GLN A 146 -9.12 10.00 2.29
CA GLN A 146 -8.27 10.22 3.45
C GLN A 146 -8.50 9.18 4.58
N GLN A 147 -8.67 7.90 4.23
CA GLN A 147 -8.75 6.81 5.20
C GLN A 147 -7.48 6.83 6.07
N PRO A 148 -7.60 7.09 7.39
CA PRO A 148 -6.45 7.00 8.27
C PRO A 148 -5.95 5.56 8.32
N LEU A 149 -4.64 5.40 8.25
CA LEU A 149 -3.97 4.13 8.47
C LEU A 149 -3.48 4.06 9.91
N SER A 150 -3.69 2.91 10.54
CA SER A 150 -3.30 2.67 11.92
C SER A 150 -1.79 2.41 12.02
N PRO A 151 -1.14 2.93 13.07
CA PRO A 151 0.27 2.66 13.33
C PRO A 151 0.48 1.19 13.74
N VAL A 152 1.56 0.57 13.27
CA VAL A 152 1.99 -0.71 13.84
C VAL A 152 2.72 -0.43 15.15
N TYR A 153 2.05 -0.72 16.27
CA TYR A 153 2.59 -0.54 17.62
C TYR A 153 3.16 0.89 17.85
N TYR A 154 4.31 1.02 18.54
CA TYR A 154 4.99 2.30 18.73
C TYR A 154 5.89 2.69 17.55
N GLU A 155 5.98 1.90 16.48
CA GLU A 155 7.00 2.08 15.44
C GLU A 155 6.89 3.42 14.67
N PRO A 156 5.71 4.08 14.62
CA PRO A 156 5.62 5.44 14.12
C PRO A 156 6.08 6.53 15.06
N ASP A 157 6.57 6.20 16.25
CA ASP A 157 7.25 7.16 17.13
C ASP A 157 8.57 7.60 16.49
N SER A 158 8.74 8.90 16.35
CA SER A 158 9.89 9.49 15.68
C SER A 158 11.19 9.32 16.48
N ASN A 159 11.13 9.32 17.82
CA ASN A 159 12.31 9.05 18.65
C ASN A 159 12.71 7.58 18.58
N TRP A 160 11.74 6.66 18.54
CA TRP A 160 12.02 5.25 18.29
C TRP A 160 12.72 5.07 16.94
N LEU A 161 12.21 5.72 15.89
CA LEU A 161 12.79 5.64 14.55
C LEU A 161 14.22 6.19 14.49
N LEU A 162 14.48 7.35 15.12
CA LEU A 162 15.83 7.91 15.25
C LEU A 162 16.77 6.94 15.99
N GLY A 163 16.25 6.25 17.02
CA GLY A 163 16.97 5.18 17.70
C GLY A 163 17.39 4.04 16.76
N GLN A 164 16.51 3.61 15.86
CA GLN A 164 16.82 2.58 14.84
C GLN A 164 17.93 3.05 13.90
N PHE A 165 17.82 4.27 13.36
CA PHE A 165 18.88 4.85 12.53
C PHE A 165 20.23 4.89 13.27
N ARG A 166 20.24 5.28 14.55
CA ARG A 166 21.49 5.31 15.36
C ARG A 166 22.06 3.92 15.61
N THR A 167 21.21 2.93 15.83
CA THR A 167 21.61 1.55 16.15
C THR A 167 22.17 0.82 14.94
N TYR A 168 21.56 1.01 13.77
CA TYR A 168 21.90 0.29 12.54
C TYR A 168 22.37 1.28 11.47
N PRO A 169 23.65 1.62 11.38
CA PRO A 169 24.14 2.76 10.59
C PRO A 169 24.00 2.62 9.07
N ASP A 170 23.80 1.41 8.59
CA ASP A 170 23.81 0.99 7.18
C ASP A 170 22.40 0.79 6.59
N ARG A 171 21.35 1.07 7.36
CA ARG A 171 19.96 0.77 6.98
C ARG A 171 19.05 1.98 7.03
N ASP A 172 18.12 2.05 6.08
CA ASP A 172 17.03 3.01 6.12
C ASP A 172 15.81 2.40 6.80
N PHE A 173 15.14 3.22 7.62
CA PHE A 173 13.95 2.83 8.38
C PHE A 173 12.80 3.78 8.09
N GLY A 174 11.59 3.31 8.33
CA GLY A 174 10.41 4.17 8.34
C GLY A 174 9.26 3.50 9.07
N PRO A 175 8.20 4.28 9.36
CA PRO A 175 7.04 3.81 10.10
C PRO A 175 6.19 2.85 9.25
N PRO A 176 5.84 1.65 9.73
CA PRO A 176 4.83 0.83 9.09
C PRO A 176 3.42 1.20 9.57
N PHE A 177 2.47 1.13 8.65
CA PHE A 177 1.05 1.34 8.90
C PHE A 177 0.22 0.20 8.32
N PHE A 178 -1.03 0.12 8.76
CA PHE A 178 -1.97 -0.85 8.20
C PHE A 178 -3.39 -0.28 8.20
N VAL A 179 -4.26 -0.92 7.43
CA VAL A 179 -5.70 -0.79 7.61
C VAL A 179 -6.32 -2.18 7.61
N ASN A 180 -7.26 -2.37 8.51
CA ASN A 180 -8.19 -3.47 8.46
C ASN A 180 -9.59 -2.85 8.44
N PHE A 181 -10.34 -3.13 7.39
CA PHE A 181 -11.56 -2.39 7.14
C PHE A 181 -12.72 -2.85 8.04
N PRO A 182 -13.73 -1.99 8.25
CA PRO A 182 -15.01 -2.44 8.79
C PRO A 182 -15.75 -3.33 7.77
N ALA A 183 -16.65 -4.14 8.30
CA ALA A 183 -17.56 -4.96 7.51
C ALA A 183 -18.49 -4.08 6.66
N VAL A 184 -18.81 -4.57 5.47
CA VAL A 184 -19.74 -3.96 4.53
C VAL A 184 -20.85 -4.96 4.28
N GLU A 185 -22.09 -4.53 4.30
CA GLU A 185 -23.20 -5.42 3.95
C GLU A 185 -23.22 -5.63 2.43
N VAL A 186 -23.21 -6.89 2.00
CA VAL A 186 -23.28 -7.29 0.59
C VAL A 186 -24.45 -8.26 0.44
N SER A 187 -25.53 -7.81 -0.17
CA SER A 187 -26.70 -8.65 -0.45
C SER A 187 -26.56 -9.28 -1.83
N CYS A 188 -26.68 -10.61 -1.89
CA CYS A 188 -26.54 -11.37 -3.13
C CYS A 188 -27.81 -12.17 -3.43
N PRO A 189 -28.24 -12.27 -4.70
CA PRO A 189 -29.34 -13.14 -5.11
C PRO A 189 -29.12 -14.60 -4.68
N GLU A 190 -30.21 -15.35 -4.54
CA GLU A 190 -30.14 -16.78 -4.23
C GLU A 190 -29.25 -17.53 -5.22
N GLY A 191 -28.43 -18.45 -4.71
CA GLY A 191 -27.47 -19.22 -5.52
C GLY A 191 -26.18 -18.47 -5.88
N THR A 192 -26.00 -17.22 -5.45
CA THR A 192 -24.74 -16.46 -5.63
C THR A 192 -24.04 -16.22 -4.30
N THR A 193 -22.74 -15.88 -4.32
CA THR A 193 -21.93 -15.70 -3.11
C THR A 193 -21.29 -14.32 -3.07
N ALA A 194 -21.42 -13.59 -1.96
CA ALA A 194 -20.78 -12.30 -1.79
C ALA A 194 -19.25 -12.38 -1.91
N THR A 195 -18.63 -11.35 -2.49
CA THR A 195 -17.19 -11.27 -2.68
C THR A 195 -16.71 -9.82 -2.70
N GLN A 196 -15.46 -9.60 -2.27
CA GLN A 196 -14.74 -8.38 -2.59
C GLN A 196 -13.92 -8.65 -3.86
N TYR A 197 -14.27 -7.99 -4.96
CA TYR A 197 -13.60 -8.20 -6.25
C TYR A 197 -12.22 -7.55 -6.31
N GLY A 198 -12.05 -6.39 -5.67
CA GLY A 198 -10.77 -5.69 -5.70
C GLY A 198 -10.66 -4.57 -4.69
N LEU A 199 -9.42 -4.15 -4.47
CA LEU A 199 -9.01 -3.04 -3.62
C LEU A 199 -8.13 -2.10 -4.46
N LYS A 200 -8.52 -0.83 -4.54
CA LYS A 200 -7.71 0.24 -5.10
C LYS A 200 -7.31 1.20 -3.99
N VAL A 201 -6.03 1.54 -3.94
CA VAL A 201 -5.47 2.54 -3.02
C VAL A 201 -4.81 3.64 -3.83
N THR A 202 -5.13 4.89 -3.53
CA THR A 202 -4.61 6.08 -4.22
C THR A 202 -4.27 7.17 -3.22
N ASN A 203 -3.55 8.21 -3.67
CA ASN A 203 -3.31 9.42 -2.90
C ASN A 203 -2.78 9.12 -1.49
N VAL A 204 -1.77 8.26 -1.43
CA VAL A 204 -1.12 7.88 -0.17
C VAL A 204 -0.31 9.07 0.32
N LYS A 205 -0.46 9.39 1.61
CA LYS A 205 0.27 10.45 2.30
C LYS A 205 0.85 9.92 3.60
N VAL A 206 2.12 10.22 3.85
CA VAL A 206 2.78 10.01 5.14
C VAL A 206 3.27 11.36 5.63
N ALA A 207 2.90 11.75 6.83
CA ALA A 207 3.19 13.08 7.36
C ALA A 207 3.79 13.01 8.76
N ILE A 208 4.61 14.00 9.07
CA ILE A 208 5.13 14.26 10.41
C ILE A 208 5.27 15.77 10.60
N ASN A 209 5.08 16.21 11.84
CA ASN A 209 5.44 17.55 12.26
C ASN A 209 6.47 17.45 13.39
N ASP A 210 7.75 17.45 13.03
CA ASP A 210 8.87 17.41 13.97
C ASP A 210 9.86 18.54 13.66
N PRO A 211 10.05 19.54 14.53
CA PRO A 211 10.89 20.68 14.23
C PRO A 211 12.39 20.36 14.21
N ASN A 212 12.82 19.21 14.75
CA ASN A 212 14.24 18.97 15.01
C ASN A 212 14.94 18.23 13.87
N VAL A 213 14.38 17.12 13.37
CA VAL A 213 15.03 16.25 12.37
C VAL A 213 14.21 16.14 11.10
N PHE A 214 12.90 15.87 11.21
CA PHE A 214 12.09 15.55 10.03
C PHE A 214 11.41 16.78 9.40
N GLY A 215 11.37 17.91 10.10
CA GLY A 215 10.60 19.08 9.71
C GLY A 215 9.08 18.86 9.78
N SER A 216 8.35 19.84 9.25
CA SER A 216 6.94 19.64 8.87
C SER A 216 6.92 19.13 7.43
N THR A 217 6.83 17.81 7.29
CA THR A 217 7.02 17.14 6.01
C THR A 217 5.87 16.19 5.71
N THR A 218 5.45 16.18 4.45
CA THR A 218 4.50 15.21 3.92
C THR A 218 5.09 14.59 2.65
N TRP A 219 5.21 13.27 2.63
CA TRP A 219 5.51 12.49 1.43
C TRP A 219 4.21 11.99 0.84
N SER A 220 4.01 12.18 -0.47
CA SER A 220 2.78 11.75 -1.13
C SER A 220 3.03 11.09 -2.48
N THR A 221 2.20 10.11 -2.82
CA THR A 221 2.18 9.47 -4.13
C THR A 221 0.74 9.28 -4.60
N PRO A 222 0.43 9.53 -5.89
CA PRO A 222 -0.93 9.42 -6.41
C PRO A 222 -1.46 7.97 -6.44
N GLY A 223 -0.58 6.96 -6.46
CA GLY A 223 -0.98 5.59 -6.83
C GLY A 223 -1.41 5.52 -8.30
N PRO A 224 -2.25 4.55 -8.71
CA PRO A 224 -2.95 3.56 -7.87
C PRO A 224 -2.12 2.32 -7.54
N PHE A 225 -2.40 1.74 -6.37
CA PHE A 225 -2.02 0.39 -5.99
C PHE A 225 -3.26 -0.50 -6.04
N TYR A 226 -3.12 -1.68 -6.62
CA TYR A 226 -4.23 -2.62 -6.81
C TYR A 226 -3.97 -3.95 -6.12
N ALA A 227 -5.03 -4.55 -5.60
CA ALA A 227 -5.07 -5.92 -5.10
C ALA A 227 -6.44 -6.54 -5.34
#